data_AF-A0A0R1PSP3-F1
#
_entry.id   AF-A0A0R1PSP3-F1
#
_cell.length_a   1.000
_cell.length_b   1.000
_cell.length_c   1.000
_cell.angle_alpha   90.00
_cell.angle_beta   90.00
_cell.angle_gamma   90.00
#
_symmetry.space_group_name_H-M   'P 1'
#
loop_
_entity.id
_entity.type
_entity.pdbx_description
1 polymer ?
#
loop_
_entity_poly.entity_id
_entity_poly.type
_entity_poly.pdbx_seq_one_letter_code
_entity_poly.pdbx_strand_id
1 'polypeptide(L)'
;MLGNPIRIGNTKKGYFKIIPIDGGYFTGEISGKVLKFGGDFNYKFDDKYSSADASYVLQTENNQENIFIRNSGNIEKGRIGICHPEFIVNDEGYYGNLANRTFISKIIPDSKNKFGNIIIKIYEIL
;
A
#
# COMPACT_ATOMS: atom_id res chain seq x y z
N MET A 1 -2.74 -9.62 1.33
CA MET A 1 -1.88 -10.82 1.16
C MET A 1 -0.69 -10.43 0.30
N LEU A 2 0.50 -10.81 0.72
CA LEU A 2 1.74 -10.53 0.00
C LEU A 2 2.31 -11.83 -0.58
N GLY A 3 2.90 -11.71 -1.77
CA GLY A 3 3.59 -12.80 -2.45
C GLY A 3 5.04 -12.94 -2.03
N ASN A 4 5.73 -13.90 -2.65
CA ASN A 4 7.15 -14.15 -2.40
C ASN A 4 8.01 -12.97 -2.87
N PRO A 5 8.89 -12.41 -2.00
CA PRO A 5 9.72 -11.29 -2.39
C PRO A 5 10.69 -11.63 -3.53
N ILE A 6 10.71 -10.78 -4.56
CA ILE A 6 11.72 -10.77 -5.61
C ILE A 6 12.89 -9.92 -5.08
N ARG A 7 14.02 -10.58 -4.81
CA ARG A 7 15.19 -9.94 -4.21
C ARG A 7 16.14 -9.48 -5.31
N ILE A 8 16.36 -8.17 -5.39
CA ILE A 8 17.39 -7.60 -6.28
C ILE A 8 18.75 -7.61 -5.57
N GLY A 9 18.77 -7.34 -4.26
CA GLY A 9 19.98 -7.39 -3.44
C GLY A 9 20.50 -6.02 -3.04
N ASN A 10 21.79 -5.93 -2.72
CA ASN A 10 22.42 -4.68 -2.31
C ASN A 10 22.63 -3.75 -3.52
N THR A 11 22.12 -2.53 -3.42
CA THR A 11 22.30 -1.45 -4.40
C THR A 11 23.02 -0.26 -3.76
N LYS A 12 23.35 0.77 -4.54
CA LYS A 12 23.93 2.01 -4.01
C LYS A 12 23.06 2.71 -2.94
N LYS A 13 21.74 2.48 -2.96
CA LYS A 13 20.79 3.06 -2.00
C LYS A 13 20.57 2.16 -0.78
N GLY A 14 21.01 0.91 -0.80
CA GLY A 14 20.69 -0.10 0.21
C GLY A 14 20.12 -1.37 -0.41
N TYR A 15 19.59 -2.27 0.43
CA TYR A 15 19.01 -3.53 -0.03
C TYR A 15 17.64 -3.31 -0.65
N PHE A 16 17.45 -3.78 -1.88
CA PHE A 16 16.20 -3.62 -2.63
C PHE A 16 15.50 -4.95 -2.87
N LYS A 17 14.19 -4.96 -2.66
CA LYS A 17 13.29 -6.08 -2.99
C LYS A 17 11.94 -5.55 -3.45
N ILE A 18 11.26 -6.36 -4.24
CA ILE A 18 9.87 -6.13 -4.63
C ILE A 18 9.03 -7.17 -3.90
N ILE A 19 7.98 -6.73 -3.20
CA ILE A 19 7.04 -7.62 -2.52
C ILE A 19 5.73 -7.60 -3.33
N PRO A 20 5.40 -8.65 -4.10
CA PRO A 20 4.14 -8.69 -4.85
C PRO A 20 2.93 -8.56 -3.92
N ILE A 21 1.89 -7.86 -4.39
CA ILE A 21 0.60 -7.81 -3.70
C ILE A 21 -0.31 -8.83 -4.39
N ASP A 22 -0.56 -9.94 -3.69
CA ASP A 22 -1.29 -11.09 -4.24
C ASP A 22 -2.82 -10.98 -4.05
N GLY A 23 -3.27 -9.90 -3.42
CA GLY A 23 -4.68 -9.58 -3.20
C GLY A 23 -4.96 -9.19 -1.75
N GLY A 24 -6.24 -9.14 -1.38
CA GLY A 24 -6.70 -8.71 -0.06
C GLY A 24 -8.12 -8.18 -0.10
N TYR A 25 -8.55 -7.57 0.99
CA TYR A 25 -9.85 -6.93 1.10
C TYR A 25 -9.70 -5.59 1.81
N PHE A 26 -10.67 -4.71 1.60
CA PHE A 26 -10.77 -3.43 2.30
C PHE A 26 -12.23 -3.19 2.72
N THR A 27 -12.39 -2.44 3.79
CA THR A 27 -13.68 -2.08 4.37
C THR A 27 -13.58 -0.69 4.98
N GLY A 28 -14.66 0.09 4.92
CA GLY A 28 -14.74 1.45 5.45
C GLY A 28 -15.94 2.18 4.85
N GLU A 29 -15.77 3.45 4.47
CA GLU A 29 -16.75 4.17 3.63
C GLU A 29 -16.98 3.48 2.28
N ILE A 30 -15.96 2.75 1.82
CA ILE A 30 -15.99 1.88 0.66
C ILE A 30 -15.49 0.49 1.04
N SER A 31 -16.01 -0.52 0.35
CA SER A 31 -15.67 -1.93 0.59
C SER A 31 -15.41 -2.66 -0.73
N GLY A 32 -14.60 -3.71 -0.65
CA GLY A 32 -14.27 -4.53 -1.81
C GLY A 32 -13.00 -5.33 -1.64
N LYS A 33 -12.34 -5.63 -2.76
CA LYS A 33 -11.14 -6.47 -2.81
C LYS A 33 -9.94 -5.73 -3.39
N VAL A 34 -8.75 -6.13 -2.95
CA VAL A 34 -7.49 -5.76 -3.61
C VAL A 34 -7.25 -6.78 -4.71
N LEU A 35 -7.06 -6.32 -5.95
CA LEU A 35 -6.74 -7.20 -7.07
C LEU A 35 -5.34 -7.79 -6.92
N LYS A 36 -5.10 -8.96 -7.52
CA LYS A 36 -3.79 -9.60 -7.62
C LYS A 36 -2.92 -8.86 -8.63
N PHE A 37 -2.51 -7.64 -8.28
CA PHE A 37 -1.72 -6.76 -9.13
C PHE A 37 -0.91 -5.78 -8.29
N GLY A 38 0.30 -5.50 -8.77
CA GLY A 38 1.21 -4.54 -8.17
C GLY A 38 2.11 -5.13 -7.10
N GLY A 39 2.70 -4.25 -6.29
CA GLY A 39 3.72 -4.62 -5.32
C GLY A 39 4.24 -3.45 -4.52
N ASP A 40 5.00 -3.76 -3.49
CA ASP A 40 5.77 -2.83 -2.67
C ASP A 40 7.25 -2.86 -3.09
N PHE A 41 7.72 -1.75 -3.66
CA PHE A 41 9.08 -1.53 -4.14
C PHE A 41 9.96 -1.05 -2.98
N ASN A 42 10.23 -1.98 -2.07
CA ASN A 42 10.78 -1.72 -0.76
C ASN A 42 12.32 -1.61 -0.77
N TYR A 43 12.84 -0.49 -0.27
CA TYR A 43 14.25 -0.39 0.14
C TYR A 43 14.40 -0.55 1.66
N LYS A 44 15.43 -1.29 2.07
CA LYS A 44 16.07 -1.17 3.38
C LYS A 44 17.37 -0.39 3.22
N PHE A 45 17.40 0.86 3.69
CA PHE A 45 18.55 1.76 3.55
C PHE A 45 19.66 1.37 4.53
N ASP A 46 19.28 1.11 5.79
CA ASP A 46 20.16 0.62 6.84
C ASP A 46 19.35 -0.18 7.89
N ASP A 47 19.92 -0.47 9.06
CA ASP A 47 19.23 -1.22 10.12
C ASP A 47 18.10 -0.46 10.83
N LYS A 48 18.02 0.85 10.62
CA LYS A 48 17.05 1.76 11.21
C LYS A 48 16.02 2.25 10.20
N TYR A 49 16.40 2.48 8.94
CA TYR A 49 15.54 3.13 7.94
C TYR A 49 15.23 2.22 6.73
N SER A 50 13.97 2.28 6.31
CA SER A 50 13.44 1.61 5.11
C SER A 50 12.40 2.50 4.43
N SER A 51 11.87 2.06 3.29
CA SER A 51 10.76 2.73 2.59
C SER A 51 9.70 1.71 2.21
N ALA A 52 8.43 2.12 2.29
CA ALA A 52 7.35 1.49 1.57
C ALA A 52 7.06 2.31 0.32
N ASP A 53 6.85 1.63 -0.80
CA ASP A 53 6.45 2.22 -2.07
C ASP A 53 5.52 1.23 -2.76
N ALA A 54 4.27 1.21 -2.30
CA ALA A 54 3.27 0.25 -2.73
C ALA A 54 2.38 0.82 -3.84
N SER A 55 2.28 0.08 -4.94
CA SER A 55 1.33 0.35 -6.02
C SER A 55 0.38 -0.83 -6.17
N TYR A 56 -0.93 -0.61 -6.13
CA TYR A 56 -1.95 -1.69 -6.19
C TYR A 56 -3.31 -1.19 -6.68
N VAL A 57 -4.21 -2.12 -7.00
CA VAL A 57 -5.58 -1.81 -7.46
C VAL A 57 -6.60 -2.33 -6.46
N LEU A 58 -7.52 -1.46 -6.07
CA LEU A 58 -8.77 -1.84 -5.41
C LEU A 58 -9.86 -2.03 -6.45
N GLN A 59 -10.73 -3.02 -6.25
CA GLN A 59 -12.01 -3.15 -6.95
C GLN A 59 -13.13 -3.07 -5.93
N THR A 60 -14.00 -2.08 -6.08
CA THR A 60 -15.15 -1.84 -5.20
C THR A 60 -16.23 -2.90 -5.42
N GLU A 61 -16.93 -3.29 -4.36
CA GLU A 61 -17.95 -4.33 -4.47
C GLU A 61 -19.25 -3.84 -5.16
N ASN A 62 -19.61 -2.57 -4.95
CA ASN A 62 -20.92 -2.03 -5.37
C ASN A 62 -21.05 -1.79 -6.87
N ASN A 63 -20.02 -1.20 -7.49
CA ASN A 63 -20.05 -0.81 -8.90
C ASN A 63 -18.88 -1.40 -9.72
N GLN A 64 -18.05 -2.26 -9.10
CA GLN A 64 -16.89 -2.91 -9.73
C GLN A 64 -15.85 -1.94 -10.31
N GLU A 65 -15.89 -0.68 -9.86
CA GLU A 65 -14.96 0.36 -10.27
C GLU A 65 -13.57 0.07 -9.70
N ASN A 66 -12.55 0.32 -10.52
CA ASN A 66 -11.16 0.11 -10.15
C ASN A 66 -10.54 1.43 -9.70
N ILE A 67 -9.83 1.38 -8.58
CA ILE A 67 -9.10 2.51 -7.99
C ILE A 67 -7.64 2.09 -7.88
N PHE A 68 -6.74 2.80 -8.55
CA PHE A 68 -5.31 2.57 -8.40
C PHE A 68 -4.78 3.41 -7.25
N ILE A 69 -3.94 2.81 -6.40
CA ILE A 69 -3.36 3.49 -5.25
C ILE A 69 -1.84 3.44 -5.35
N ARG A 70 -1.20 4.59 -5.14
CA ARG A 70 0.21 4.69 -4.78
C ARG A 70 0.32 5.07 -3.32
N ASN A 71 0.93 4.24 -2.50
CA ASN A 71 1.09 4.49 -1.08
C ASN A 71 2.57 4.39 -0.71
N SER A 72 3.19 5.53 -0.42
CA SER A 72 4.62 5.60 -0.18
C SER A 72 4.99 6.36 1.09
N GLY A 73 6.11 5.99 1.70
CA GLY A 73 6.63 6.65 2.88
C GLY A 73 7.94 6.05 3.38
N ASN A 74 8.72 6.85 4.10
CA ASN A 74 9.92 6.38 4.80
C ASN A 74 9.53 5.82 6.16
N ILE A 75 10.06 4.65 6.50
CA ILE A 75 9.77 3.92 7.72
C ILE A 75 11.02 3.87 8.59
N GLU A 76 10.91 4.39 9.80
CA GLU A 76 11.93 4.26 10.84
C GLU A 76 11.55 3.10 11.78
N LYS A 77 12.49 2.18 11.98
CA LYS A 77 12.33 1.03 12.89
C LYS A 77 11.99 1.52 14.30
N GLY A 78 10.94 0.94 14.88
CA GLY A 78 10.44 1.32 16.21
C GLY A 78 9.47 2.52 16.20
N ARG A 79 9.23 3.15 15.05
CA ARG A 79 8.19 4.16 14.88
C ARG A 79 7.00 3.60 14.10
N ILE A 80 5.88 4.31 14.17
CA ILE A 80 4.71 4.04 13.34
C ILE A 80 5.09 4.34 11.89
N GLY A 81 4.88 3.38 10.98
CA GLY A 81 5.02 3.61 9.55
C GLY A 81 3.86 4.46 9.04
N ILE A 82 4.15 5.70 8.66
CA ILE A 82 3.19 6.61 8.03
C ILE A 82 3.53 6.70 6.54
N CYS A 83 2.50 6.64 5.70
CA CYS A 83 2.63 6.78 4.27
C CYS A 83 1.56 7.74 3.73
N HIS A 84 1.75 8.18 2.50
CA HIS A 84 0.89 9.12 1.80
C HIS A 84 0.25 8.37 0.62
N PRO A 85 -1.00 7.91 0.76
CA PRO A 85 -1.72 7.28 -0.33
C PRO A 85 -2.30 8.33 -1.28
N GLU A 86 -2.02 8.15 -2.56
CA GLU A 86 -2.63 8.86 -3.69
C GLU A 86 -3.66 7.94 -4.33
N PHE A 87 -4.88 8.44 -4.52
CA PHE A 87 -5.98 7.74 -5.18
C PHE A 87 -6.08 8.20 -6.63
N ILE A 88 -5.79 7.29 -7.55
CA ILE A 88 -5.90 7.50 -9.00
C ILE A 88 -7.16 6.79 -9.48
N VAL A 89 -8.11 7.57 -9.96
CA VAL A 89 -9.49 7.16 -10.25
C VAL A 89 -9.93 7.63 -11.63
N ASN A 90 -11.07 7.12 -12.10
CA ASN A 90 -11.76 7.71 -13.25
C ASN A 90 -12.50 8.98 -12.78
N ASP A 91 -12.17 10.14 -13.34
CA ASP A 91 -12.79 11.42 -12.94
C ASP A 91 -14.30 11.47 -13.22
N GLU A 92 -14.77 10.73 -14.22
CA GLU A 92 -16.20 10.57 -14.53
C GLU A 92 -16.86 9.42 -13.75
N GLY A 93 -16.07 8.69 -12.94
CA GLY A 93 -16.51 7.56 -12.14
C GLY A 93 -17.21 7.96 -10.85
N TYR A 94 -17.86 7.00 -10.19
CA TYR A 94 -18.57 7.25 -8.92
C TYR A 94 -17.62 7.72 -7.82
N TYR A 95 -16.36 7.28 -7.88
CA TYR A 95 -15.32 7.63 -6.92
C TYR A 95 -14.34 8.71 -7.42
N GLY A 96 -14.67 9.43 -8.50
CA GLY A 96 -13.81 10.46 -9.09
C GLY A 96 -13.34 11.53 -8.10
N ASN A 97 -14.17 11.89 -7.12
CA ASN A 97 -13.79 12.90 -6.12
C ASN A 97 -12.67 12.45 -5.16
N LEU A 98 -12.27 11.17 -5.13
CA LEU A 98 -11.16 10.71 -4.30
C LEU A 98 -9.81 11.34 -4.71
N ALA A 99 -9.64 11.69 -5.99
CA ALA A 99 -8.42 12.35 -6.48
C ALA A 99 -8.21 13.76 -5.88
N ASN A 100 -9.27 14.41 -5.41
CA ASN A 100 -9.23 15.76 -4.86
C ASN A 100 -9.11 15.81 -3.33
N ARG A 101 -9.01 14.65 -2.68
CA ARG A 101 -8.95 14.51 -1.22
C ARG A 101 -7.53 14.20 -0.78
N THR A 102 -7.17 14.64 0.42
CA THR A 102 -5.85 14.37 1.02
C THR A 102 -5.94 13.25 2.04
N PHE A 103 -5.02 12.30 1.98
CA PHE A 103 -5.03 11.14 2.86
C PHE A 103 -3.66 10.89 3.50
N ILE A 104 -3.68 10.24 4.66
CA ILE A 104 -2.53 9.59 5.29
C ILE A 104 -2.86 8.14 5.57
N SER A 105 -1.85 7.28 5.55
CA SER A 105 -2.02 5.89 5.94
C SER A 105 -1.05 5.49 7.05
N LYS A 106 -1.51 4.57 7.89
CA LYS A 106 -0.74 3.92 8.94
C LYS A 106 -0.55 2.46 8.60
N ILE A 107 0.70 2.03 8.51
CA ILE A 107 1.09 0.63 8.37
C ILE A 107 1.10 -0.03 9.74
N ILE A 108 0.39 -1.14 9.85
CA ILE A 108 0.31 -2.00 11.02
C ILE A 108 0.76 -3.40 10.59
N PRO A 109 1.96 -3.83 11.00
CA PRO A 109 2.40 -5.21 10.77
C PRO A 109 1.44 -6.18 11.46
N ASP A 110 0.94 -7.17 10.73
CA ASP A 110 0.18 -8.25 11.35
C ASP A 110 1.16 -9.22 12.04
N SER A 111 1.39 -9.02 13.34
CA SER A 111 2.32 -9.83 14.14
C SER A 111 1.86 -11.26 14.36
N LYS A 112 0.63 -11.62 13.98
CA LYS A 112 0.07 -12.96 14.20
C LYS A 112 0.29 -13.91 13.03
N ASN A 113 0.63 -13.40 11.84
CA ASN A 113 0.86 -14.23 10.65
C ASN A 113 2.34 -14.26 10.26
N LYS A 114 2.94 -15.46 10.32
CA LYS A 114 4.29 -15.72 9.77
C LYS A 114 4.35 -15.48 8.25
N PHE A 115 3.20 -15.45 7.56
CA PHE A 115 3.06 -15.17 6.14
C PHE A 115 2.38 -13.81 5.92
N GLY A 116 3.20 -12.76 5.77
CA GLY A 116 3.02 -11.69 4.78
C GLY A 116 1.71 -10.90 4.75
N ASN A 117 0.97 -10.74 5.84
CA ASN A 117 -0.15 -9.82 5.87
C ASN A 117 0.29 -8.47 6.44
N ILE A 118 -0.24 -7.40 5.86
CA ILE A 118 -0.07 -6.02 6.29
C ILE A 118 -1.47 -5.42 6.43
N ILE A 119 -1.69 -4.70 7.53
CA ILE A 119 -2.91 -3.92 7.71
C ILE A 119 -2.52 -2.46 7.44
N ILE A 120 -3.25 -1.82 6.54
CA ILE A 120 -3.10 -0.40 6.25
C ILE A 120 -4.41 0.27 6.67
N LYS A 121 -4.32 1.26 7.57
CA LYS A 121 -5.46 2.14 7.87
C LYS A 121 -5.25 3.45 7.14
N ILE A 122 -6.21 3.85 6.33
CA ILE A 122 -6.20 5.11 5.58
C ILE A 122 -7.17 6.08 6.24
N TYR A 123 -6.73 7.32 6.39
CA TYR A 123 -7.49 8.42 6.98
C TYR A 123 -7.47 9.59 6.02
N GLU A 124 -8.62 10.22 5.80
CA GLU A 124 -8.68 11.53 5.17
C GLU A 124 -8.21 12.61 6.15
N ILE A 125 -7.52 13.61 5.65
CA ILE A 125 -7.21 14.85 6.36
C ILE A 125 -8.22 15.91 5.92
N LEU A 126 -9.00 16.41 6.89
CA LEU A 126 -9.96 17.51 6.75
C LEU A 126 -9.36 18.83 7.23
#